data_AF-A0A5E7KHJ7-F1
#
_entry.id   AF-A0A5E7KHJ7-F1
#
_cell.length_a   1.000
_cell.length_b   1.000
_cell.length_c   1.000
_cell.angle_alpha   90.00
_cell.angle_beta   90.00
_cell.angle_gamma   90.00
#
_symmetry.space_group_name_H-M   'P 1'
#
loop_
_entity.id
_entity.type
_entity.pdbx_description
1 polymer ?
#
loop_
_entity_poly.entity_id
_entity_poly.type
_entity_poly.pdbx_seq_one_letter_code
_entity_poly.pdbx_strand_id
1 'polypeptide(L)'
;MRLNRLFAVVAPIVLLLPLAAHADWPKGEREKYMAQCTQAATPQIGAPAAKSHCACGADAIKSYPASDLQALMDNTASDALKQKALTQIASCKAKPEAKK
;
A
#
# COMPACT_ATOMS: atom_id res chain seq x y z
N MET A 1 34.83 -27.33 -13.21
CA MET A 1 34.91 -27.39 -11.74
C MET A 1 33.51 -27.34 -11.15
N ARG A 2 33.07 -28.43 -10.51
CA ARG A 2 31.88 -28.44 -9.63
C ARG A 2 32.37 -28.20 -8.21
N LEU A 3 31.86 -27.20 -7.52
CA LEU A 3 32.14 -27.06 -6.10
C LEU A 3 30.95 -26.48 -5.32
N ASN A 4 30.70 -27.16 -4.21
CA ASN A 4 30.03 -26.69 -3.01
C ASN A 4 28.51 -26.52 -2.99
N ARG A 5 27.89 -27.68 -2.79
CA ARG A 5 26.82 -27.83 -1.79
C ARG A 5 27.26 -27.24 -0.44
N LEU A 6 26.26 -26.79 0.32
CA LEU A 6 26.22 -26.51 1.77
C LEU A 6 26.08 -25.03 2.13
N PHE A 7 24.83 -24.56 2.16
CA PHE A 7 24.34 -23.84 3.33
C PHE A 7 23.02 -24.46 3.77
N ALA A 8 23.10 -25.14 4.91
CA ALA A 8 21.97 -25.58 5.69
C ALA A 8 21.35 -24.40 6.45
N VAL A 9 20.09 -24.59 6.87
CA VAL A 9 19.32 -23.82 7.86
C VAL A 9 18.57 -22.59 7.33
N VAL A 10 17.27 -22.75 7.06
CA VAL A 10 16.23 -21.86 7.60
C VAL A 10 15.02 -22.72 8.02
N ALA A 11 14.53 -22.42 9.22
CA ALA A 11 13.55 -23.14 10.02
C ALA A 11 12.20 -23.45 9.34
N PRO A 12 11.43 -24.44 9.85
CA PRO A 12 10.04 -24.62 9.47
C PRO A 12 9.20 -23.52 10.14
N ILE A 13 9.16 -22.34 9.52
CA ILE A 13 8.37 -21.21 10.02
C ILE A 13 6.97 -21.30 9.39
N VAL A 14 6.03 -21.76 10.21
CA VAL A 14 4.60 -21.41 10.18
C VAL A 14 3.77 -22.03 9.05
N LEU A 15 3.39 -23.29 9.25
CA LEU A 15 2.00 -23.70 9.04
C LEU A 15 1.14 -22.94 10.07
N LEU A 16 0.54 -21.79 9.70
CA LEU A 16 -0.61 -21.14 10.38
C LEU A 16 -0.94 -19.74 9.80
N LEU A 17 -1.08 -19.59 8.48
CA LEU A 17 -1.79 -18.42 7.93
C LEU A 17 -2.82 -18.85 6.88
N PRO A 18 -3.93 -19.49 7.28
CA PRO A 18 -5.08 -19.63 6.41
C PRO A 18 -5.90 -18.34 6.40
N LEU A 19 -5.32 -17.18 6.09
CA LEU A 19 -6.07 -15.93 5.88
C LEU A 19 -5.36 -15.00 4.89
N ALA A 20 -4.86 -15.56 3.79
CA ALA A 20 -4.86 -14.83 2.51
C ALA A 20 -6.26 -14.84 1.85
N ALA A 21 -7.31 -15.06 2.66
CA ALA A 21 -8.66 -14.76 2.26
C ALA A 21 -8.72 -13.23 2.20
N HIS A 22 -8.96 -12.71 1.00
CA HIS A 22 -9.10 -11.29 0.68
C HIS A 22 -7.95 -10.39 1.15
N ALA A 23 -7.02 -10.07 0.24
CA ALA A 23 -6.14 -8.89 0.32
C ALA A 23 -6.99 -7.61 0.18
N ASP A 24 -7.91 -7.47 1.12
CA ASP A 24 -8.78 -6.34 1.34
C ASP A 24 -8.27 -5.63 2.57
N TRP A 25 -8.48 -4.33 2.58
CA TRP A 25 -8.00 -3.46 3.65
C TRP A 25 -8.47 -3.99 5.02
N PRO A 26 -7.61 -3.96 6.05
CA PRO A 26 -8.05 -4.25 7.41
C PRO A 26 -9.20 -3.30 7.79
N LYS A 27 -10.13 -3.76 8.64
CA LYS A 27 -11.31 -2.97 8.99
C LYS A 27 -10.93 -1.58 9.47
N GLY A 28 -11.49 -0.54 8.85
CA GLY A 28 -11.24 0.86 9.17
C GLY A 28 -9.96 1.46 8.60
N GLU A 29 -9.00 0.65 8.15
CA GLU A 29 -7.72 1.16 7.64
C GLU A 29 -7.89 1.88 6.30
N ARG A 30 -8.77 1.38 5.42
CA ARG A 30 -9.07 2.04 4.13
C ARG A 30 -9.61 3.44 4.34
N GLU A 31 -10.52 3.60 5.31
CA GLU A 31 -11.12 4.89 5.64
C GLU A 31 -10.09 5.86 6.21
N LYS A 32 -9.23 5.38 7.12
CA LYS A 32 -8.15 6.21 7.68
C LYS A 32 -7.14 6.61 6.60
N TYR A 33 -6.75 5.70 5.68
CA TYR A 33 -5.94 6.04 4.52
C TYR A 33 -6.62 7.04 3.59
N MET A 34 -7.91 6.83 3.24
CA MET A 34 -8.68 7.79 2.45
C MET A 34 -8.72 9.17 3.09
N ALA A 35 -8.98 9.25 4.40
CA ALA A 35 -9.05 10.51 5.12
C ALA A 35 -7.70 11.23 5.11
N GLN A 36 -6.61 10.54 5.44
CA GLN A 36 -5.25 11.10 5.46
C GLN A 36 -4.80 11.54 4.08
N CYS A 37 -4.94 10.67 3.07
CA CYS A 37 -4.56 10.98 1.69
C CYS A 37 -5.40 12.13 1.13
N THR A 38 -6.72 12.11 1.33
CA THR A 38 -7.60 13.18 0.82
C THR A 38 -7.30 14.50 1.52
N GLN A 39 -7.07 14.51 2.83
CA GLN A 39 -6.70 15.72 3.58
C GLN A 39 -5.38 16.32 3.06
N ALA A 40 -4.38 15.48 2.75
CA ALA A 40 -3.09 15.92 2.23
C ALA A 40 -3.14 16.35 0.75
N ALA A 41 -3.97 15.70 -0.06
CA ALA A 41 -4.06 15.95 -1.50
C ALA A 41 -5.07 17.06 -1.86
N THR A 42 -6.13 17.27 -1.06
CA THR A 42 -7.13 18.32 -1.29
C THR A 42 -6.53 19.72 -1.50
N PRO A 43 -5.57 20.21 -0.69
CA PRO A 43 -4.98 21.53 -0.93
C PRO A 43 -4.16 21.62 -2.23
N GLN A 44 -3.77 20.48 -2.82
CA GLN A 44 -2.94 20.43 -4.02
C GLN A 44 -3.75 20.24 -5.30
N ILE A 45 -4.77 19.36 -5.27
CA ILE A 45 -5.53 18.96 -6.47
C ILE A 45 -7.05 19.15 -6.34
N GLY A 46 -7.53 19.64 -5.18
CA GLY A 46 -8.96 19.79 -4.88
C GLY A 46 -9.61 18.51 -4.38
N ALA A 47 -10.69 18.65 -3.61
CA ALA A 47 -11.37 17.53 -2.94
C ALA A 47 -11.84 16.38 -3.87
N PRO A 48 -12.49 16.64 -5.02
CA PRO A 48 -12.94 15.55 -5.89
C PRO A 48 -11.79 14.78 -6.56
N ALA A 49 -10.78 15.50 -7.07
CA ALA A 49 -9.59 14.86 -7.64
C ALA A 49 -8.75 14.14 -6.57
N ALA A 50 -8.66 14.70 -5.36
CA ALA A 50 -8.02 14.05 -4.21
C ALA A 50 -8.68 12.73 -3.86
N LYS A 51 -10.01 12.70 -3.73
CA LYS A 51 -10.75 11.45 -3.49
C LYS A 51 -10.48 10.41 -4.58
N SER A 52 -10.53 10.79 -5.86
CA SER A 52 -10.27 9.85 -6.96
C SER A 52 -8.82 9.34 -6.98
N HIS A 53 -7.85 10.21 -6.73
CA HIS A 53 -6.44 9.85 -6.68
C HIS A 53 -6.14 8.90 -5.53
N CYS A 54 -6.64 9.25 -4.34
CA CYS A 54 -6.49 8.44 -3.15
C CYS A 54 -7.21 7.10 -3.28
N ALA A 55 -8.43 7.05 -3.84
CA ALA A 55 -9.15 5.80 -4.07
C ALA A 55 -8.34 4.85 -4.97
N CYS A 56 -7.80 5.35 -6.08
CA CYS A 56 -6.92 4.56 -6.93
C CYS A 56 -5.66 4.11 -6.17
N GLY A 57 -5.05 5.01 -5.40
CA GLY A 57 -3.91 4.69 -4.55
C GLY A 57 -4.20 3.53 -3.59
N ALA A 58 -5.39 3.53 -2.97
CA ALA A 58 -5.82 2.44 -2.10
C ALA A 58 -5.98 1.13 -2.84
N ASP A 59 -6.51 1.16 -4.06
CA ASP A 59 -6.67 -0.03 -4.88
C ASP A 59 -5.33 -0.54 -5.44
N ALA A 60 -4.35 0.34 -5.64
CA ALA A 60 -3.00 -0.02 -6.08
C ALA A 60 -2.18 -0.71 -4.97
N ILE A 61 -2.39 -0.33 -3.71
CA ILE A 61 -1.66 -0.90 -2.56
C ILE A 61 -2.47 -1.93 -1.77
N LYS A 62 -3.74 -2.22 -2.13
CA LYS A 62 -4.58 -3.18 -1.38
C LYS A 62 -3.97 -4.58 -1.23
N SER A 63 -3.07 -4.97 -2.14
CA SER A 63 -2.38 -6.25 -2.10
C SER A 63 -1.20 -6.29 -1.11
N TYR A 64 -0.88 -5.17 -0.45
CA TYR A 64 0.18 -5.11 0.55
C TYR A 64 -0.26 -5.85 1.81
N PRO A 65 0.68 -6.42 2.57
CA PRO A 65 0.34 -7.07 3.83
C PRO A 65 -0.21 -6.03 4.81
N ALA A 66 -1.13 -6.47 5.67
CA ALA A 66 -1.78 -5.59 6.66
C ALA A 66 -0.78 -4.82 7.53
N SER A 67 0.35 -5.45 7.88
CA SER A 67 1.45 -4.81 8.63
C SER A 67 2.08 -3.64 7.88
N ASP A 68 2.23 -3.74 6.56
CA ASP A 68 2.82 -2.68 5.74
C ASP A 68 1.83 -1.54 5.56
N LEU A 69 0.55 -1.84 5.34
CA LEU A 69 -0.51 -0.83 5.27
C LEU A 69 -0.62 -0.06 6.58
N GLN A 70 -0.63 -0.77 7.71
CA GLN A 70 -0.67 -0.16 9.03
C GLN A 70 0.58 0.69 9.29
N ALA A 71 1.77 0.20 8.92
CA ALA A 71 3.01 0.96 9.07
C ALA A 71 3.02 2.24 8.20
N LEU A 72 2.46 2.19 6.99
CA LEU A 72 2.31 3.36 6.13
C LEU A 72 1.39 4.41 6.77
N MET A 73 0.31 3.96 7.40
CA MET A 73 -0.68 4.83 8.04
C MET A 73 -0.23 5.42 9.37
N ASP A 74 0.48 4.64 10.19
CA ASP A 74 1.05 5.08 11.46
C ASP A 74 2.39 5.82 11.25
N ASN A 75 2.80 6.02 9.98
CA ASN A 75 4.05 6.63 9.57
C ASN A 75 5.33 5.90 10.02
N THR A 76 5.20 4.70 10.56
CA THR A 76 6.31 3.84 11.04
C THR A 76 6.94 2.99 9.93
N ALA A 77 6.38 3.02 8.71
CA ALA A 77 6.94 2.36 7.54
C ALA A 77 8.35 2.85 7.22
N SER A 78 9.21 1.92 6.76
CA SER A 78 10.52 2.27 6.25
C SER A 78 10.42 3.18 5.03
N ASP A 79 11.46 3.99 4.79
CA ASP A 79 11.48 4.88 3.62
C ASP A 79 11.35 4.11 2.31
N ALA A 80 11.94 2.91 2.24
CA ALA A 80 11.79 2.03 1.09
C ALA A 80 10.32 1.63 0.84
N LEU A 81 9.57 1.29 1.90
CA LEU A 81 8.16 0.94 1.80
C LEU A 81 7.30 2.16 1.41
N LYS A 82 7.57 3.32 2.03
CA LYS A 82 6.92 4.60 1.69
C LYS A 82 7.13 4.95 0.21
N GLN A 83 8.37 4.91 -0.27
CA GLN A 83 8.70 5.22 -1.67
C GLN A 83 8.06 4.22 -2.64
N LYS A 84 8.05 2.92 -2.29
CA LYS A 84 7.39 1.90 -3.10
C LYS A 84 5.89 2.16 -3.20
N ALA A 85 5.22 2.43 -2.09
CA ALA A 85 3.79 2.77 -2.05
C ALA A 85 3.50 4.05 -2.86
N LEU A 86 4.29 5.12 -2.67
CA LEU A 86 4.17 6.36 -3.44
C LEU A 86 4.38 6.14 -4.93
N THR A 87 5.30 5.27 -5.34
CA THR A 87 5.51 4.93 -6.76
C THR A 87 4.29 4.24 -7.36
N GLN A 88 3.67 3.30 -6.61
CA GLN A 88 2.42 2.66 -7.04
C GLN A 88 1.27 3.66 -7.11
N ILE A 89 1.13 4.53 -6.11
CA ILE A 89 0.10 5.58 -6.08
C ILE A 89 0.34 6.62 -7.17
N ALA A 90 1.58 6.94 -7.52
CA ALA A 90 1.90 7.87 -8.61
C ALA A 90 1.47 7.35 -9.98
N SER A 91 1.38 6.02 -10.14
CA SER A 91 0.81 5.41 -11.35
C SER A 91 -0.69 5.71 -11.50
N CYS A 92 -1.37 5.96 -10.37
CA CYS A 92 -2.71 6.52 -10.34
C CYS A 92 -2.64 7.99 -10.70
N LYS A 93 -2.59 8.29 -12.02
CA LYS A 93 -2.80 9.64 -12.51
C LYS A 93 -4.06 10.19 -11.84
N ALA A 94 -3.92 11.28 -11.09
CA ALA A 94 -5.03 12.16 -10.82
C ALA A 94 -5.48 12.64 -12.21
N LYS A 95 -6.41 11.92 -12.86
CA LYS A 95 -7.01 12.42 -14.09
C LYS A 95 -7.65 13.72 -13.66
N PRO A 96 -7.19 14.90 -14.14
CA PRO A 96 -8.03 16.07 -14.03
C PRO A 96 -9.33 15.64 -14.68
N GLU A 97 -10.45 15.74 -13.95
CA GLU A 97 -11.76 15.51 -14.53
C GLU A 97 -11.78 16.26 -15.86
N ALA A 98 -12.01 15.53 -16.96
CA ALA A 98 -12.17 16.15 -18.25
C ALA A 98 -13.33 17.14 -18.08
N LYS A 99 -13.00 18.44 -18.07
CA LYS A 99 -13.98 19.51 -18.16
C LYS A 99 -14.89 19.17 -19.35
N LYS A 100 -16.13 18.78 -19.07
CA LYS A 100 -17.21 18.78 -20.04
C LYS A 100 -17.78 20.19 -20.10
#